data_AF-A0A817U514-F1
#
_entry.id   AF-A0A817U514-F1
#
_cell.length_a   1.000
_cell.length_b   1.000
_cell.length_c   1.000
_cell.angle_alpha   90.00
_cell.angle_beta   90.00
_cell.angle_gamma   90.00
#
_symmetry.space_group_name_H-M   'P 1'
#
loop_
_entity.id
_entity.type
_entity.pdbx_description
1 polymer ?
#
loop_
_entity_poly.entity_id
_entity_poly.type
_entity_poly.pdbx_seq_one_letter_code
_entity_poly.pdbx_strand_id
1 'polypeptide(L)' 'NGLVPIVEPEILPEGDHDLDTCQRVTEKVLAATYKALSEHHIFLEGTLLKPNMVTA' A
#
# COMPACT_ATOMS: atom_id res chain seq x y z
N ASN A 1 8.14 -16.91 -14.23
CA ASN A 1 7.98 -15.61 -14.90
C ASN A 1 9.13 -14.64 -14.65
N GLY A 2 9.87 -14.72 -13.53
CA GLY A 2 11.15 -13.98 -13.38
C GLY A 2 11.02 -12.47 -13.32
N LEU A 3 9.82 -11.95 -13.05
CA LEU A 3 9.54 -10.52 -12.93
C LEU A 3 9.42 -10.15 -11.46
N VAL A 4 9.96 -8.99 -11.11
CA VAL A 4 9.79 -8.36 -9.80
C VAL A 4 8.46 -7.58 -9.85
N PRO A 5 7.43 -7.96 -9.06
CA PRO A 5 6.19 -7.21 -9.03
C PRO A 5 6.35 -5.90 -8.27
N ILE A 6 5.79 -4.83 -8.84
CA ILE A 6 5.52 -3.57 -8.14
C ILE A 6 4.07 -3.64 -7.65
N VAL A 7 3.86 -3.50 -6.35
CA VAL A 7 2.53 -3.48 -5.73
C VAL A 7 2.17 -2.02 -5.44
N GLU A 8 1.10 -1.52 -6.07
CA GLU A 8 0.66 -0.13 -6.02
C GLU A 8 -0.77 -0.03 -5.41
N PRO A 9 -0.90 0.06 -4.08
CA PRO A 9 -2.17 0.32 -3.42
C PRO A 9 -2.37 1.84 -3.27
N GLU A 10 -2.75 2.52 -4.36
CA GLU A 10 -2.91 3.98 -4.36
C GLU A 10 -4.17 4.43 -3.59
N ILE A 11 -3.97 5.33 -2.61
CA ILE A 11 -5.03 6.12 -2.02
C ILE A 11 -5.01 7.50 -2.68
N LEU A 12 -6.14 7.83 -3.28
CA LEU A 12 -6.38 9.07 -3.99
C LEU A 12 -6.40 10.28 -3.03
N PRO A 13 -5.71 11.40 -3.35
CA PRO A 13 -5.67 12.60 -2.51
C PRO A 13 -6.96 13.41 -2.56
N GLU A 14 -7.91 13.08 -3.43
CA GLU A 14 -9.14 13.85 -3.60
C GLU A 14 -10.02 13.83 -2.33
N GLY A 15 -10.32 15.04 -1.83
CA GLY A 15 -11.27 15.29 -0.75
C GLY A 15 -10.75 16.31 0.25
N ASP A 16 -11.61 16.77 1.16
CA ASP A 16 -11.26 17.73 2.22
C ASP A 16 -10.83 17.04 3.52
N HIS A 17 -10.06 15.95 3.40
CA HIS A 17 -9.59 15.19 4.55
C HIS A 17 -8.30 15.78 5.11
N ASP A 18 -8.00 15.50 6.36
CA ASP A 18 -6.75 15.92 6.99
C ASP A 18 -5.64 14.86 6.85
N LEU A 19 -4.42 15.27 7.20
CA LEU A 19 -3.23 14.41 7.22
C LEU A 19 -3.46 13.13 8.04
N ASP A 20 -4.11 13.25 9.21
CA ASP A 20 -4.38 12.14 10.13
C ASP A 20 -5.35 11.13 9.51
N THR A 21 -6.33 11.60 8.73
CA THR A 21 -7.22 10.72 7.97
C THR A 21 -6.45 9.97 6.88
N CYS A 22 -5.60 10.66 6.11
CA CYS A 22 -4.78 10.01 5.09
C CYS A 22 -3.83 8.97 5.72
N GLN A 23 -3.19 9.29 6.85
CA GLN A 23 -2.32 8.39 7.61
C GLN A 23 -3.07 7.13 8.05
N ARG A 24 -4.23 7.29 8.71
CA ARG A 24 -5.04 6.17 9.20
C ARG A 24 -5.54 5.26 8.08
N VAL A 25 -5.94 5.83 6.94
CA VAL A 25 -6.37 5.05 5.78
C VAL A 25 -5.18 4.32 5.16
N THR A 26 -4.04 4.99 5.03
CA THR A 26 -2.79 4.40 4.52
C THR A 26 -2.35 3.19 5.35
N GLU A 27 -2.32 3.31 6.68
CA GLU A 27 -1.98 2.17 7.56
C GLU A 27 -2.93 1.00 7.39
N LYS A 28 -4.24 1.26 7.34
CA LYS A 28 -5.25 0.21 7.16
C LYS A 28 -5.11 -0.52 5.84
N VAL A 29 -4.89 0.21 4.75
CA VAL A 29 -4.72 -0.35 3.41
C VAL A 29 -3.43 -1.16 3.35
N LEU A 30 -2.29 -0.60 3.79
CA LEU A 30 -1.01 -1.31 3.77
C LEU A 30 -1.04 -2.58 4.62
N ALA A 31 -1.63 -2.54 5.82
CA ALA A 31 -1.77 -3.74 6.65
C ALA A 31 -2.58 -4.84 5.95
N ALA A 32 -3.67 -4.48 5.28
CA ALA A 32 -4.47 -5.42 4.49
C ALA A 32 -3.70 -5.96 3.27
N THR A 33 -2.98 -5.10 2.55
CA THR A 33 -2.14 -5.49 1.41
C THR A 33 -1.07 -6.50 1.84
N TYR A 34 -0.29 -6.20 2.88
CA TYR A 34 0.75 -7.11 3.36
C TYR A 34 0.18 -8.42 3.91
N LYS A 35 -0.98 -8.39 4.58
CA LYS A 35 -1.69 -9.60 4.98
C LYS A 35 -2.03 -10.48 3.78
N ALA A 36 -2.61 -9.89 2.73
CA ALA A 36 -2.94 -10.62 1.50
C ALA A 36 -1.68 -11.17 0.81
N LEU A 37 -0.60 -10.38 0.71
CA LEU A 37 0.67 -10.85 0.15
C LEU A 37 1.20 -12.08 0.92
N SER A 38 1.10 -12.07 2.24
CA SER A 38 1.47 -13.20 3.09
C SER A 38 0.56 -14.42 2.89
N GLU A 39 -0.76 -14.23 2.84
CA GLU A 39 -1.75 -15.31 2.63
C GLU A 39 -1.59 -15.98 1.25
N HIS A 40 -1.09 -15.23 0.26
CA HIS A 40 -0.79 -15.72 -1.08
C HIS A 40 0.66 -16.21 -1.25
N HIS A 41 1.42 -16.33 -0.16
CA HIS A 41 2.81 -16.81 -0.16
C HIS A 41 3.74 -16.04 -1.12
N ILE A 42 3.55 -14.72 -1.23
CA ILE A 42 4.41 -13.87 -2.04
C ILE A 42 5.78 -13.73 -1.39
N PHE A 43 6.85 -13.84 -2.19
CA PHE A 43 8.22 -13.62 -1.76
C PHE A 43 8.51 -12.12 -1.62
N LEU A 44 8.37 -11.58 -0.41
CA LEU A 44 8.41 -10.13 -0.15
C LEU A 44 9.74 -9.47 -0.51
N GLU A 45 10.86 -10.16 -0.28
CA GLU A 45 12.20 -9.69 -0.63
C GLU A 45 12.40 -9.52 -2.15
N GLY A 46 11.51 -10.13 -2.95
CA GLY A 46 11.46 -10.00 -4.41
C GLY A 46 10.38 -9.04 -4.90
N THR A 47 9.82 -8.17 -4.06
CA THR A 47 8.79 -7.19 -4.43
C THR A 47 9.25 -5.75 -4.22
N LEU A 48 8.57 -4.82 -4.88
CA LEU A 48 8.67 -3.38 -4.59
C LEU A 48 7.29 -2.82 -4.27
N LEU A 49 7.23 -1.88 -3.33
CA LEU A 49 6.00 -1.16 -2.99
C LEU A 49 6.03 0.23 -3.66
N LYS A 50 4.95 0.62 -4.32
CA LYS A 50 4.75 1.99 -4.83
C LYS A 50 3.49 2.58 -4.16
N PRO A 51 3.59 3.06 -2.91
CA PRO A 51 2.46 3.63 -2.19
C PRO A 51 2.27 5.11 -2.56
N ASN A 52 1.15 5.69 -2.14
CA ASN A 52 1.01 7.14 -2.01
C ASN A 52 1.85 7.65 -0.82
N MET A 53 2.22 8.93 -0.85
CA MET A 53 2.66 9.63 0.36
C MET A 53 1.45 9.94 1.24
N VAL A 54 1.68 10.10 2.53
CA VAL A 54 0.67 10.62 3.46
C VAL A 54 0.69 12.14 3.37
N THR A 55 -0.40 12.72 2.89
CA THR A 55 -0.59 14.17 2.74
C THR A 55 -1.95 14.61 3.31
N ALA A 56 -2.07 15.89 3.62
CA ALA A 56 -3.37 16.53 3.83
C ALA A 56 -4.03 16.85 2.48
#